data_AF-A9D0Q3-F1
#
_entry.id   AF-A9D0Q3-F1
#
_cell.length_a   1.000
_cell.length_b   1.000
_cell.length_c   1.000
_cell.angle_alpha   90.00
_cell.angle_beta   90.00
_cell.angle_gamma   90.00
#
_symmetry.space_group_name_H-M   'P 1'
#
loop_
_entity.id
_entity.type
_entity.pdbx_description
1 polymer ?
#
loop_
_entity_poly.entity_id
_entity_poly.type
_entity_poly.pdbx_seq_one_letter_code
_entity_poly.pdbx_strand_id
1 'polypeptide(L)' 'MDEIDEVEDIVYSQPMSTPEQVAAAVVKLAKGTETEIAMPWFSGKLSTLGYLFPSFRRASRGLLYRIGRKNKDKYRRRQS' A
#
# COMPACT_ATOMS: atom_id res chain seq x y z
N MET A 1 -15.66 1.04 -2.49
CA MET A 1 -14.49 0.18 -2.79
C MET A 1 -14.95 -0.84 -3.81
N ASP A 2 -15.64 -0.37 -4.86
CA ASP A 2 -16.63 -1.21 -5.54
C ASP A 2 -16.00 -1.96 -6.72
N GLU A 3 -14.80 -1.52 -7.11
CA GLU A 3 -13.91 -2.14 -8.09
C GLU A 3 -12.79 -2.95 -7.40
N ILE A 4 -13.00 -3.39 -6.15
CA ILE A 4 -11.97 -4.14 -5.41
C ILE A 4 -11.44 -5.32 -6.22
N ASP A 5 -12.30 -6.00 -6.97
CA ASP A 5 -11.94 -7.17 -7.77
C ASP A 5 -11.11 -6.84 -9.02
N GLU A 6 -11.15 -5.61 -9.52
CA GLU A 6 -10.35 -5.15 -10.66
C GLU A 6 -8.88 -4.88 -10.27
N VAL A 7 -8.63 -4.61 -8.98
CA VAL A 7 -7.28 -4.34 -8.47
C VAL A 7 -6.54 -5.65 -8.18
N GLU A 8 -5.32 -5.81 -8.69
CA GLU A 8 -4.52 -7.01 -8.42
C GLU A 8 -4.27 -7.27 -6.93
N ASP A 9 -4.28 -8.54 -6.52
CA ASP A 9 -4.02 -8.97 -5.14
C ASP A 9 -2.74 -8.34 -4.58
N ILE A 10 -1.66 -8.28 -5.37
CA ILE A 10 -0.34 -7.80 -4.95
C ILE A 10 -0.36 -6.36 -4.42
N VAL A 11 -1.30 -5.52 -4.84
CA VAL A 11 -1.44 -4.14 -4.33
C VAL A 11 -1.76 -4.13 -2.84
N TYR A 12 -2.56 -5.11 -2.38
CA TYR A 12 -2.95 -5.28 -0.98
C TYR A 12 -1.86 -5.93 -0.11
N SER A 13 -0.69 -6.24 -0.69
CA SER A 13 0.46 -6.75 0.07
C SER A 13 1.16 -5.67 0.90
N GLN A 14 0.96 -4.42 0.50
CA GLN A 14 1.47 -3.24 1.17
C GLN A 14 0.42 -2.75 2.19
N PRO A 15 0.83 -2.10 3.28
CA PRO A 15 -0.10 -1.57 4.27
C PRO A 15 -0.98 -0.48 3.64
N MET A 16 -2.25 -0.40 4.05
CA MET A 16 -3.14 0.69 3.64
C MET A 16 -3.17 1.77 4.72
N SER A 17 -3.13 3.05 4.32
CA SER A 17 -3.32 4.15 5.26
C SER A 17 -4.77 4.24 5.72
N THR A 18 -4.99 4.52 7.00
CA THR A 18 -6.34 4.73 7.54
C THR A 18 -6.83 6.15 7.24
N PRO A 19 -8.16 6.41 7.27
CA PRO A 19 -8.70 7.76 7.12
C PRO A 19 -8.10 8.77 8.10
N GLU A 20 -7.86 8.35 9.35
CA GLU A 20 -7.26 9.19 10.40
C GLU A 20 -5.81 9.54 10.08
N GLN A 21 -5.04 8.57 9.56
CA GLN A 21 -3.67 8.80 9.11
C GLN A 21 -3.62 9.79 7.94
N VAL A 22 -4.55 9.66 6.99
CA VAL A 22 -4.66 10.59 5.86
C VAL A 22 -5.04 11.99 6.34
N ALA A 23 -6.03 12.11 7.22
CA ALA A 23 -6.43 13.40 7.80
C ALA A 23 -5.27 14.09 8.54
N ALA A 24 -4.51 13.33 9.34
CA ALA A 24 -3.32 13.85 10.03
C ALA A 24 -2.25 14.34 9.05
N ALA A 25 -2.02 13.61 7.95
CA ALA A 25 -1.07 14.03 6.91
C ALA A 25 -1.51 15.32 6.21
N VAL A 26 -2.80 15.45 5.87
CA VAL A 26 -3.36 16.68 5.30
C VAL A 26 -3.14 17.88 6.23
N VAL A 27 -3.41 17.74 7.52
CA VAL A 27 -3.17 18.81 8.50
C VAL A 27 -1.68 19.16 8.60
N LYS A 28 -0.78 18.16 8.55
CA LYS A 28 0.68 18.40 8.59
C LYS A 28 1.17 19.17 7.36
N LEU A 29 0.66 18.83 6.17
CA LEU A 29 0.96 19.54 4.93
C LEU A 29 0.42 20.98 4.96
N ALA A 30 -0.83 21.18 5.41
CA ALA A 30 -1.44 22.51 5.49
C ALA A 30 -0.72 23.46 6.47
N LYS A 31 -0.09 22.93 7.52
CA LYS A 31 0.74 23.70 8.45
C LYS A 31 2.11 24.08 7.88
N GLY A 32 2.48 23.58 6.70
CA GLY A 32 3.79 23.82 6.09
C GLY A 32 4.94 23.10 6.79
N THR A 33 4.67 22.09 7.63
CA THR A 33 5.72 21.33 8.30
C THR A 33 6.49 20.42 7.33
N GLU A 34 5.84 19.98 6.25
CA GLU A 34 6.43 19.21 5.15
C GLU A 34 5.84 19.70 3.83
N THR A 35 6.59 19.57 2.74
CA THR A 35 6.08 19.87 1.39
C THR A 35 5.36 18.67 0.77
N GLU A 36 5.75 17.45 1.12
CA GLU A 36 5.17 16.21 0.61
C GLU A 36 5.24 15.11 1.68
N ILE A 37 4.24 14.22 1.71
CA ILE A 37 4.24 13.03 2.57
C ILE A 37 3.87 11.82 1.70
N ALA A 38 4.84 10.94 1.46
CA ALA A 38 4.59 9.67 0.77
C ALA A 38 3.80 8.71 1.68
N MET A 39 2.60 8.31 1.25
CA MET A 39 1.72 7.42 1.99
C MET A 39 1.29 6.22 1.13
N PRO A 40 1.46 4.97 1.59
CA PRO A 40 2.24 4.56 2.75
C PRO A 40 3.75 4.70 2.46
N TRP A 41 4.54 5.27 3.37
CA TRP A 41 5.98 5.44 3.16
C TRP A 41 6.70 4.11 2.86
N PHE A 42 6.18 3.01 3.41
CA PHE A 42 6.70 1.66 3.22
C PHE A 42 6.62 1.22 1.74
N SER A 43 5.54 1.59 1.05
CA SER A 43 5.36 1.33 -0.38
C SER A 43 6.47 1.94 -1.22
N GLY A 44 6.84 3.19 -0.91
CA GLY A 44 7.96 3.87 -1.57
C GLY A 44 9.28 3.12 -1.37
N LYS A 45 9.59 2.71 -0.13
CA LYS A 45 10.83 1.95 0.15
C LYS A 45 10.84 0.59 -0.54
N LEU A 46 9.70 -0.12 -0.56
CA LEU A 46 9.60 -1.42 -1.24
C LEU A 46 9.82 -1.28 -2.75
N SER A 47 9.26 -0.23 -3.37
CA SER A 47 9.50 0.10 -4.77
C SER A 47 10.97 0.38 -5.05
N THR A 48 11.62 1.19 -4.21
CA THR A 48 13.05 1.49 -4.35
C THR A 48 13.91 0.23 -4.19
N LEU A 49 13.62 -0.63 -3.22
CA LEU A 49 14.34 -1.91 -3.06
C LEU A 49 14.13 -2.83 -4.25
N GLY A 50 12.91 -2.92 -4.78
CA GLY A 50 12.62 -3.72 -5.97
C GLY A 50 13.31 -3.17 -7.24
N TYR A 51 13.48 -1.85 -7.31
CA TYR A 51 14.24 -1.18 -8.38
C TYR A 51 15.73 -1.51 -8.29
N LEU A 52 16.33 -1.37 -7.10
CA LEU A 52 17.76 -1.62 -6.87
C LEU A 52 18.13 -3.12 -6.98
N PHE A 53 17.20 -4.02 -6.62
CA PHE A 53 17.43 -5.46 -6.61
C PHE A 53 16.37 -6.23 -7.42
N PRO A 54 16.49 -6.30 -8.77
CA PRO A 54 15.49 -6.96 -9.62
C PRO A 54 15.29 -8.45 -9.33
N SER A 55 16.32 -9.15 -8.86
CA SER A 55 16.23 -10.56 -8.44
C SER A 55 15.34 -10.73 -7.21
N PHE A 56 15.50 -9.88 -6.19
CA PHE A 56 14.65 -9.83 -5.00
C PHE A 56 13.19 -9.54 -5.37
N ARG A 57 12.96 -8.58 -6.29
CA ARG A 57 11.60 -8.28 -6.79
C ARG A 57 10.93 -9.52 -7.41
N ARG A 58 11.67 -10.29 -8.22
CA ARG A 58 11.15 -11.52 -8.84
C ARG A 58 10.88 -12.61 -7.81
N ALA A 59 11.80 -12.82 -6.88
CA ALA A 59 11.69 -13.85 -5.85
C ALA A 59 10.54 -13.58 -4.86
N SER A 60 10.33 -12.32 -4.46
CA SER A 60 9.29 -11.93 -3.51
C SER A 60 7.88 -11.85 -4.11
N ARG A 61 7.76 -11.76 -5.45
CA ARG A 61 6.47 -11.55 -6.14
C ARG A 61 5.39 -12.54 -5.70
N GLY A 62 5.69 -13.84 -5.73
CA GLY A 62 4.72 -14.87 -5.37
C GLY A 62 4.22 -14.76 -3.92
N LEU A 63 5.13 -14.44 -2.99
CA LEU A 63 4.77 -14.21 -1.58
C LEU A 63 3.89 -12.98 -1.43
N LEU A 64 4.22 -11.87 -2.10
CA LEU A 64 3.45 -10.63 -2.04
C LEU A 64 2.03 -10.84 -2.60
N TYR A 65 1.84 -11.59 -3.70
CA TYR A 65 0.49 -11.96 -4.16
C TYR A 65 -0.30 -12.73 -3.10
N ARG A 66 0.32 -13.69 -2.40
CA ARG A 66 -0.36 -14.45 -1.34
C ARG A 66 -0.75 -13.58 -0.15
N ILE A 67 0.14 -12.70 0.29
CA ILE A 67 -0.15 -11.73 1.36
C ILE A 67 -1.29 -10.80 0.92
N GLY A 68 -1.17 -10.30 -0.30
CA GLY A 68 -2.14 -9.43 -0.94
C GLY A 68 -3.54 -10.02 -0.97
N ARG A 69 -3.69 -11.25 -1.47
CA ARG A 69 -4.97 -11.98 -1.49
C ARG A 69 -5.61 -12.07 -0.11
N LYS A 70 -4.83 -12.52 0.88
CA LYS A 70 -5.30 -12.65 2.27
C LYS A 70 -5.77 -11.31 2.85
N ASN A 71 -5.10 -10.22 2.51
CA ASN A 71 -5.48 -8.88 2.95
C ASN A 71 -6.71 -8.37 2.20
N LYS A 72 -6.78 -8.56 0.88
CA LYS A 72 -7.92 -8.21 0.03
C LYS A 72 -9.22 -8.85 0.52
N ASP A 73 -9.16 -10.10 0.95
CA ASP A 73 -10.30 -10.82 1.53
C ASP A 73 -10.83 -10.20 2.83
N LYS A 74 -10.01 -9.44 3.57
CA LYS A 74 -10.48 -8.67 4.75
C LYS A 74 -11.36 -7.51 4.32
N TYR A 75 -11.03 -6.85 3.21
CA TYR A 75 -11.80 -5.72 2.69
C TYR A 75 -13.10 -6.18 2.03
N ARG A 76 -13.07 -7.26 1.26
CA ARG A 76 -14.29 -7.90 0.71
C ARG A 76 -15.32 -8.21 1.81
N ARG A 77 -14.87 -8.84 2.89
CA ARG A 77 -15.72 -9.17 4.05
C ARG A 77 -16.27 -7.97 4.83
N ARG A 78 -15.67 -6.79 4.68
CA ARG A 78 -16.18 -5.54 5.29
C ARG A 78 -17.20 -4.83 4.41
N GLN A 79 -17.28 -5.19 3.13
CA GLN A 79 -18.25 -4.66 2.18
C GLN A 79 -19.47 -5.57 1.97
N SER A 80 -19.37 -6.85 2.34
CA SER A 80 -20.51 -7.77 2.46
C SER A 80 -21.33 -7.45 3.71
#